data_AF-A0A7W1YI95-F1
#
_entry.id   AF-A0A7W1YI95-F1
#
_cell.length_a   1.000
_cell.length_b   1.000
_cell.length_c   1.000
_cell.angle_alpha   90.00
_cell.angle_beta   90.00
_cell.angle_gamma   90.00
#
_symmetry.space_group_name_H-M   'P 1'
#
loop_
_entity.id
_entity.type
_entity.pdbx_description
1 polymer ?
#
loop_
_entity_poly.entity_id
_entity_poly.type
_entity_poly.pdbx_seq_one_letter_code
_entity_poly.pdbx_strand_id
1 'polypeptide(L)'
;MRRELQAEHLPITWEELDLHTSPPSTLATWKRIGELSKALKTFDNQYPDLIGTTAGLTPFSPVPDAARIQHAMLDQDKLDELRACVDALGDQALEFRTRVEFATTLGEISIVRNVTNLLRDDVLLADPSRLGETCQRMLRFVSLQGRGTVISHLVRIAVTGVAFNAVAGRLAELKREAQRIDGLVRTLAESCVDGLPAMQTRQMLFLLTSLAKPLPPSLSFTVTEIGWLDRLLFPFVVRAGRAPLLRHAADLISAYAPQAESSRTLASVRHLESLAMALRESHDPSHHLMVTFDPFDDSIPRMAYECRLHGRLLLSALHDEPWPEDWSDPLHPTLRALVRGGRTVGAYCLGKDEMDHLGNKPNRYFPLLERFTPLKPPPP
;
A
#
# COMPACT_ATOMS: atom_id res chain seq x y z
N MET A 1 17.18 26.94 0.28
CA MET A 1 16.41 25.79 0.74
C MET A 1 15.15 26.14 1.51
N ARG A 2 15.14 26.42 2.83
CA ARG A 2 13.86 26.76 3.51
C ARG A 2 13.09 27.91 2.84
N ARG A 3 13.80 28.97 2.41
CA ARG A 3 13.22 30.07 1.62
C ARG A 3 12.74 29.65 0.22
N GLU A 4 13.37 28.64 -0.39
CA GLU A 4 12.96 28.10 -1.71
C GLU A 4 11.68 27.27 -1.56
N LEU A 5 11.65 26.35 -0.59
CA LEU A 5 10.46 25.55 -0.25
C LEU A 5 9.25 26.43 0.14
N GLN A 6 9.49 27.49 0.91
CA GLN A 6 8.46 28.48 1.24
C GLN A 6 7.94 29.23 0.01
N ALA A 7 8.81 29.53 -0.97
CA ALA A 7 8.39 30.17 -2.22
C ALA A 7 7.53 29.24 -3.08
N GLU A 8 7.68 27.92 -2.92
CA GLU A 8 6.84 26.88 -3.54
C GLU A 8 5.60 26.54 -2.71
N HIS A 9 5.33 27.27 -1.62
CA HIS A 9 4.21 27.03 -0.70
C HIS A 9 4.20 25.62 -0.08
N LEU A 10 5.36 25.00 0.06
CA LEU A 10 5.50 23.71 0.72
C LEU A 10 5.68 23.90 2.24
N PRO A 11 5.05 23.05 3.07
CA PRO A 11 5.21 23.13 4.51
C PRO A 11 6.64 22.75 4.91
N ILE A 12 7.23 23.51 5.82
CA ILE A 12 8.60 23.37 6.30
C ILE A 12 8.70 22.95 7.78
N THR A 13 7.56 22.89 8.49
CA THR A 13 7.47 22.33 9.84
C THR A 13 6.29 21.35 9.97
N TRP A 14 6.28 20.53 11.03
CA TRP A 14 5.19 19.59 11.31
C TRP A 14 3.92 20.31 11.77
N GLU A 15 4.08 21.45 12.44
CA GLU A 15 2.97 22.29 12.93
C GLU A 15 2.18 22.91 11.78
N GLU A 16 2.83 23.20 10.64
CA GLU A 16 2.18 23.71 9.42
C GLU A 16 1.22 22.69 8.76
N LEU A 17 1.31 21.41 9.12
CA LEU A 17 0.40 20.37 8.61
C LEU A 17 -0.92 20.25 9.38
N ASP A 18 -1.08 20.97 10.50
CA ASP A 18 -2.28 20.96 11.35
C ASP A 18 -2.79 19.53 11.70
N LEU A 19 -1.84 18.65 12.03
CA LEU A 19 -2.17 17.26 12.35
C LEU A 19 -2.64 17.14 13.81
N HIS A 20 -3.73 16.39 14.00
CA HIS A 20 -4.26 16.06 15.31
C HIS A 20 -4.31 14.54 15.50
N THR A 21 -3.96 14.08 16.70
CA THR A 21 -4.15 12.68 17.06
C THR A 21 -5.63 12.36 17.13
N SER A 22 -6.00 11.12 16.77
CA SER A 22 -7.36 10.63 16.92
C SER A 22 -7.87 10.75 18.38
N PRO A 23 -9.20 10.85 18.59
CA PRO A 23 -9.78 10.99 19.93
C PRO A 23 -9.36 9.87 20.88
N PRO A 24 -9.24 10.13 22.21
CA PRO A 24 -8.83 9.12 23.19
C PRO A 24 -9.70 7.86 23.20
N SER A 25 -11.01 8.00 22.97
CA SER A 25 -11.93 6.86 22.86
C SER A 25 -11.59 5.97 21.67
N THR A 26 -11.32 6.55 20.50
CA THR A 26 -10.89 5.82 19.31
C THR A 26 -9.56 5.09 19.53
N LEU A 27 -8.60 5.74 20.19
CA LEU A 27 -7.31 5.12 20.52
C LEU A 27 -7.45 3.98 21.54
N ALA A 28 -8.39 4.10 22.50
CA ALA A 28 -8.71 3.02 23.43
C ALA A 28 -9.33 1.81 22.70
N THR A 29 -10.27 2.05 21.78
CA THR A 29 -10.83 1.00 20.91
C THR A 29 -9.76 0.33 20.07
N TRP A 30 -8.84 1.11 19.47
CA TRP A 30 -7.71 0.57 18.72
C TRP A 30 -6.80 -0.32 19.58
N LYS A 31 -6.49 0.13 20.81
CA LYS A 31 -5.71 -0.67 21.75
C LYS A 31 -6.42 -1.99 22.06
N ARG A 32 -7.74 -1.97 22.28
CA ARG A 32 -8.54 -3.17 22.52
C ARG A 32 -8.50 -4.15 21.34
N ILE A 33 -8.60 -3.64 20.11
CA ILE A 33 -8.43 -4.44 18.88
C ILE A 33 -7.05 -5.12 18.87
N GLY A 34 -6.00 -4.38 19.23
CA GLY A 34 -4.65 -4.93 19.34
C GLY A 34 -4.53 -6.08 20.34
N GLU A 35 -5.20 -5.97 21.49
CA GLU A 35 -5.26 -7.04 22.50
C GLU A 35 -5.99 -8.28 21.98
N LEU A 36 -7.18 -8.10 21.40
CA LEU A 36 -8.00 -9.18 20.84
C LEU A 36 -7.29 -9.91 19.69
N SER A 37 -6.67 -9.15 18.77
CA SER A 37 -5.94 -9.70 17.62
C SER A 37 -4.73 -10.55 18.00
N LYS A 38 -4.16 -10.36 19.20
CA LYS A 38 -3.06 -11.19 19.72
C LYS A 38 -3.55 -12.50 20.33
N ALA A 39 -4.76 -12.48 20.90
CA ALA A 39 -5.40 -13.66 21.46
C ALA A 39 -5.95 -14.60 20.37
N LEU A 40 -6.30 -14.06 19.20
CA LEU A 40 -6.81 -14.80 18.05
C LEU A 40 -5.67 -15.12 17.07
N LYS A 41 -5.43 -16.41 16.78
CA LYS A 41 -4.46 -16.83 15.77
C LYS A 41 -5.15 -16.95 14.41
N THR A 42 -4.61 -16.35 13.36
CA THR A 42 -5.10 -16.56 11.99
C THR A 42 -4.65 -17.90 11.44
N PHE A 43 -5.27 -18.35 10.35
CA PHE A 43 -4.84 -19.56 9.65
C PHE A 43 -3.37 -19.48 9.20
N ASP A 44 -2.98 -18.37 8.57
CA ASP A 44 -1.60 -18.12 8.11
C ASP A 44 -0.58 -18.12 9.27
N ASN A 45 -0.98 -17.68 10.48
CA ASN A 45 -0.09 -17.70 11.64
C ASN A 45 0.11 -19.11 12.20
N GLN A 46 -0.88 -19.99 12.02
CA GLN A 46 -0.79 -21.38 12.46
C GLN A 46 -0.07 -22.26 11.43
N TYR A 47 -0.19 -21.93 10.15
CA TYR A 47 0.37 -22.68 9.03
C TYR A 47 1.19 -21.79 8.09
N PRO A 48 2.31 -21.21 8.57
CA PRO A 48 3.11 -20.25 7.79
C PRO A 48 3.68 -20.87 6.50
N ASP A 49 3.99 -22.16 6.51
CA ASP A 49 4.55 -22.88 5.35
C ASP A 49 3.55 -23.00 4.18
N LEU A 50 2.26 -22.76 4.43
CA LEU A 50 1.21 -22.81 3.41
C LEU A 50 0.97 -21.45 2.73
N ILE A 51 1.58 -20.37 3.22
CA ILE A 51 1.39 -19.02 2.67
C ILE A 51 1.86 -18.98 1.21
N GLY A 52 0.97 -18.55 0.31
CA GLY A 52 1.24 -18.47 -1.13
C GLY A 52 1.19 -19.82 -1.86
N THR A 53 0.85 -20.91 -1.18
CA THR A 53 0.62 -22.22 -1.79
C THR A 53 -0.86 -22.43 -2.07
N THR A 54 -1.20 -23.35 -2.99
CA THR A 54 -2.60 -23.75 -3.26
C THR A 54 -3.28 -24.40 -2.05
N ALA A 55 -2.50 -24.87 -1.06
CA ALA A 55 -3.01 -25.39 0.20
C ALA A 55 -3.28 -24.30 1.26
N GLY A 56 -2.86 -23.06 0.99
CA GLY A 56 -3.15 -21.88 1.82
C GLY A 56 -4.47 -21.20 1.46
N LEU A 57 -4.77 -20.10 2.16
CA LEU A 57 -5.90 -19.23 1.81
C LEU A 57 -5.55 -18.33 0.61
N THR A 58 -5.56 -18.93 -0.57
CA THR A 58 -5.37 -18.22 -1.85
C THR A 58 -6.72 -17.86 -2.48
N PRO A 59 -6.84 -16.68 -3.10
CA PRO A 59 -8.04 -16.33 -3.86
C PRO A 59 -8.41 -17.42 -4.89
N PHE A 60 -9.72 -17.68 -5.05
CA PHE A 60 -10.30 -18.59 -6.07
C PHE A 60 -9.99 -20.08 -5.94
N SER A 61 -9.06 -20.46 -5.07
CA SER A 61 -8.96 -21.83 -4.59
C SER A 61 -10.15 -22.13 -3.66
N PRO A 62 -10.67 -23.37 -3.67
CA PRO A 62 -11.57 -23.81 -2.62
C PRO A 62 -10.94 -23.54 -1.26
N VAL A 63 -11.70 -22.93 -0.34
CA VAL A 63 -11.22 -22.67 1.01
C VAL A 63 -10.87 -24.01 1.67
N PRO A 64 -9.62 -24.24 2.11
CA PRO A 64 -9.21 -25.51 2.68
C PRO A 64 -10.04 -25.86 3.92
N ASP A 65 -10.37 -27.14 4.10
CA ASP A 65 -11.12 -27.61 5.28
C ASP A 65 -10.39 -27.28 6.59
N ALA A 66 -9.05 -27.34 6.57
CA ALA A 66 -8.21 -26.93 7.69
C ALA A 66 -8.45 -25.46 8.10
N ALA A 67 -8.68 -24.56 7.15
CA ALA A 67 -8.98 -23.17 7.43
C ALA A 67 -10.38 -23.01 8.05
N ARG A 68 -11.36 -23.78 7.58
CA ARG A 68 -12.72 -23.81 8.17
C ARG A 68 -12.69 -24.31 9.62
N ILE A 69 -11.98 -25.41 9.88
CA ILE A 69 -11.84 -25.99 11.22
C ILE A 69 -11.14 -25.01 12.14
N GLN A 70 -10.03 -24.44 11.70
CA GLN A 70 -9.24 -23.50 12.49
C GLN A 70 -10.05 -22.25 12.86
N HIS A 71 -10.81 -21.69 11.91
CA HIS A 71 -11.67 -20.55 12.15
C HIS A 71 -12.80 -20.88 13.14
N ALA A 72 -13.44 -22.04 12.99
CA ALA A 72 -14.46 -22.51 13.92
C ALA A 72 -13.92 -22.74 15.36
N MET A 73 -12.62 -23.00 15.50
CA MET A 73 -11.94 -23.14 16.80
C MET A 73 -11.56 -21.80 17.45
N LEU A 74 -11.74 -20.67 16.75
CA LEU A 74 -11.51 -19.36 17.36
C LEU A 74 -12.49 -19.12 18.51
N ASP A 75 -11.99 -18.41 19.53
CA ASP A 75 -12.82 -17.89 20.62
C ASP A 75 -13.82 -16.89 20.03
N GLN A 76 -15.07 -17.33 19.87
CA GLN A 76 -16.11 -16.58 19.16
C GLN A 76 -16.49 -15.29 19.90
N ASP A 77 -16.48 -15.30 21.23
CA ASP A 77 -16.76 -14.11 22.04
C ASP A 77 -15.73 -13.01 21.76
N LYS A 78 -14.45 -13.39 21.68
CA LYS A 78 -13.37 -12.44 21.32
C LYS A 78 -13.45 -11.98 19.88
N LEU A 79 -13.83 -12.85 18.95
CA LEU A 79 -13.96 -12.50 17.54
C LEU A 79 -15.12 -11.53 17.32
N ASP A 80 -16.26 -11.75 17.99
CA ASP A 80 -17.40 -10.85 17.95
C ASP A 80 -17.11 -9.51 18.63
N GLU A 81 -16.38 -9.51 19.75
CA GLU A 81 -15.90 -8.27 20.36
C GLU A 81 -14.96 -7.51 19.42
N LEU A 82 -14.05 -8.21 18.71
CA LEU A 82 -13.16 -7.59 17.75
C LEU A 82 -13.93 -6.93 16.60
N ARG A 83 -14.95 -7.62 16.06
CA ARG A 83 -15.83 -7.08 15.01
C ARG A 83 -16.57 -5.83 15.50
N ALA A 84 -17.14 -5.88 16.69
CA ALA A 84 -17.82 -4.74 17.29
C ALA A 84 -16.87 -3.55 17.51
N CYS A 85 -15.64 -3.80 17.94
CA CYS A 85 -14.63 -2.75 18.08
C CYS A 85 -14.26 -2.12 16.72
N VAL A 86 -14.09 -2.93 15.68
CA VAL A 86 -13.82 -2.43 14.31
C VAL A 86 -14.98 -1.55 13.82
N ASP A 87 -16.22 -1.99 14.02
CA ASP A 87 -17.41 -1.23 13.63
C ASP A 87 -17.53 0.10 14.40
N ALA A 88 -17.01 0.17 15.63
CA ALA A 88 -17.03 1.35 16.48
C ALA A 88 -15.92 2.39 16.17
N LEU A 89 -14.92 2.08 15.35
CA LEU A 89 -13.82 3.02 15.04
C LEU A 89 -14.28 4.21 14.17
N GLY A 90 -15.44 4.13 13.52
CA GLY A 90 -15.95 5.14 12.59
C GLY A 90 -15.29 5.04 11.20
N ASP A 91 -15.34 6.14 10.44
CA ASP A 91 -14.84 6.20 9.04
C ASP A 91 -13.60 7.11 8.87
N GLN A 92 -13.13 7.75 9.94
CA GLN A 92 -11.99 8.67 9.89
C GLN A 92 -10.66 7.91 10.01
N ALA A 93 -9.69 8.28 9.19
CA ALA A 93 -8.35 7.71 9.26
C ALA A 93 -7.73 7.89 10.65
N LEU A 94 -7.06 6.85 11.15
CA LEU A 94 -6.40 6.86 12.45
C LEU A 94 -5.08 7.62 12.34
N GLU A 95 -4.92 8.64 13.19
CA GLU A 95 -3.69 9.40 13.34
C GLU A 95 -3.17 9.19 14.76
N PHE A 96 -2.13 8.37 14.88
CA PHE A 96 -1.54 8.03 16.17
C PHE A 96 -0.56 9.11 16.66
N ARG A 97 -0.06 9.95 15.75
CA ARG A 97 1.07 10.85 16.00
C ARG A 97 0.92 12.10 15.15
N THR A 98 1.33 13.25 15.69
CA THR A 98 1.41 14.50 14.92
C THR A 98 2.78 14.71 14.27
N ARG A 99 3.76 13.89 14.63
CA ARG A 99 5.15 13.95 14.17
C ARG A 99 5.77 12.57 14.09
N VAL A 100 6.70 12.40 13.15
CA VAL A 100 7.54 11.20 13.04
C VAL A 100 9.02 11.59 13.11
N GLU A 101 9.77 10.87 13.94
CA GLU A 101 11.21 10.98 14.13
C GLU A 101 11.90 9.59 14.02
N PHE A 102 13.22 9.56 13.94
CA PHE A 102 13.98 8.30 13.80
C PHE A 102 13.71 7.24 14.88
N ALA A 103 13.47 7.66 16.12
CA ALA A 103 13.20 6.75 17.23
C ALA A 103 11.74 6.27 17.29
N THR A 104 10.90 6.68 16.33
CA THR A 104 9.47 6.35 16.32
C THR A 104 9.28 4.88 16.02
N THR A 105 8.66 4.14 16.94
CA THR A 105 8.27 2.75 16.72
C THR A 105 6.88 2.69 16.09
N LEU A 106 6.68 1.87 15.06
CA LEU A 106 5.40 1.71 14.36
C LEU A 106 4.68 0.43 14.81
N GLY A 107 4.36 0.36 16.11
CA GLY A 107 3.73 -0.82 16.73
C GLY A 107 2.35 -1.17 16.16
N GLU A 108 1.69 -0.21 15.51
CA GLU A 108 0.39 -0.38 14.85
C GLU A 108 0.45 -1.38 13.68
N ILE A 109 1.58 -1.52 12.98
CA ILE A 109 1.68 -2.33 11.74
C ILE A 109 1.32 -3.79 11.99
N SER A 110 1.78 -4.37 13.11
CA SER A 110 1.46 -5.76 13.47
C SER A 110 -0.03 -5.96 13.75
N ILE A 111 -0.69 -4.97 14.37
CA ILE A 111 -2.14 -5.00 14.62
C ILE A 111 -2.87 -4.98 13.29
N VAL A 112 -2.53 -4.05 12.40
CA VAL A 112 -3.15 -3.90 11.08
C VAL A 112 -3.04 -5.22 10.30
N ARG A 113 -1.84 -5.81 10.24
CA ARG A 113 -1.61 -7.07 9.52
C ARG A 113 -2.47 -8.20 10.09
N ASN A 114 -2.45 -8.40 11.41
CA ASN A 114 -3.18 -9.49 12.06
C ASN A 114 -4.70 -9.34 11.89
N VAL A 115 -5.24 -8.14 12.10
CA VAL A 115 -6.67 -7.86 11.96
C VAL A 115 -7.11 -7.97 10.50
N THR A 116 -6.32 -7.47 9.54
CA THR A 116 -6.62 -7.62 8.11
C THR A 116 -6.71 -9.10 7.73
N ASN A 117 -5.80 -9.93 8.23
CA ASN A 117 -5.83 -11.37 7.95
C ASN A 117 -7.03 -12.07 8.63
N LEU A 118 -7.39 -11.70 9.86
CA LEU A 118 -8.61 -12.22 10.51
C LEU A 118 -9.87 -11.84 9.72
N LEU A 119 -9.98 -10.58 9.29
CA LEU A 119 -11.12 -10.10 8.50
C LEU A 119 -11.14 -10.70 7.09
N ARG A 120 -9.97 -10.97 6.49
CA ARG A 120 -9.84 -11.71 5.24
C ARG A 120 -10.40 -13.13 5.39
N ASP A 121 -9.99 -13.84 6.44
CA ASP A 121 -10.45 -15.20 6.71
C ASP A 121 -11.97 -15.20 6.93
N ASP A 122 -12.50 -14.22 7.68
CA ASP A 122 -13.94 -13.97 7.83
C ASP A 122 -14.65 -13.80 6.48
N VAL A 123 -14.14 -12.97 5.56
CA VAL A 123 -14.75 -12.77 4.22
C VAL A 123 -14.75 -14.07 3.42
N LEU A 124 -13.63 -14.79 3.40
CA LEU A 124 -13.50 -16.02 2.61
C LEU A 124 -14.40 -17.15 3.15
N LEU A 125 -14.64 -17.17 4.46
CA LEU A 125 -15.42 -18.20 5.15
C LEU A 125 -16.89 -17.84 5.37
N ALA A 126 -17.28 -16.57 5.18
CA ALA A 126 -18.62 -16.09 5.46
C ALA A 126 -19.70 -16.80 4.63
N ASP A 127 -20.82 -17.08 5.29
CA ASP A 127 -22.07 -17.46 4.62
C ASP A 127 -22.49 -16.38 3.62
N PRO A 128 -23.08 -16.76 2.46
CA PRO A 128 -23.50 -15.79 1.46
C PRO A 128 -24.40 -14.67 1.99
N SER A 129 -25.24 -14.95 3.00
CA SER A 129 -26.15 -13.96 3.60
C SER A 129 -25.46 -12.88 4.45
N ARG A 130 -24.22 -13.12 4.90
CA ARG A 130 -23.43 -12.18 5.73
C ARG A 130 -22.27 -11.55 4.97
N LEU A 131 -22.02 -12.02 3.75
CA LEU A 131 -20.81 -11.71 3.00
C LEU A 131 -20.64 -10.21 2.73
N GLY A 132 -21.70 -9.50 2.33
CA GLY A 132 -21.62 -8.06 2.07
C GLY A 132 -21.26 -7.25 3.32
N GLU A 133 -21.84 -7.59 4.48
CA GLU A 133 -21.52 -6.95 5.77
C GLU A 133 -20.06 -7.19 6.15
N THR A 134 -19.59 -8.43 6.05
CA THR A 134 -18.20 -8.79 6.36
C THR A 134 -17.21 -8.08 5.43
N CYS A 135 -17.51 -7.99 4.13
CA CYS A 135 -16.71 -7.21 3.18
C CYS A 135 -16.69 -5.72 3.52
N GLN A 136 -17.84 -5.12 3.85
CA GLN A 136 -17.88 -3.72 4.28
C GLN A 136 -17.00 -3.47 5.50
N ARG A 137 -17.08 -4.34 6.52
CA ARG A 137 -16.25 -4.26 7.73
C ARG A 137 -14.75 -4.29 7.40
N MET A 138 -14.33 -5.23 6.55
CA MET A 138 -12.94 -5.33 6.11
C MET A 138 -12.48 -4.08 5.35
N LEU A 139 -13.26 -3.62 4.37
CA LEU A 139 -12.91 -2.45 3.57
C LEU A 139 -12.89 -1.17 4.42
N ARG A 140 -13.83 -1.00 5.34
CA ARG A 140 -13.80 0.10 6.32
C ARG A 140 -12.54 0.05 7.18
N PHE A 141 -12.21 -1.09 7.77
CA PHE A 141 -10.99 -1.25 8.58
C PHE A 141 -9.72 -0.84 7.81
N VAL A 142 -9.62 -1.23 6.53
CA VAL A 142 -8.50 -0.85 5.67
C VAL A 142 -8.51 0.65 5.34
N SER A 143 -9.68 1.27 5.24
CA SER A 143 -9.80 2.72 4.98
C SER A 143 -9.27 3.58 6.14
N LEU A 144 -9.28 3.04 7.36
CA LEU A 144 -8.77 3.69 8.57
C LEU A 144 -7.25 3.86 8.60
N GLN A 145 -6.52 3.19 7.71
CA GLN A 145 -5.06 3.23 7.74
C GLN A 145 -4.53 4.61 7.37
N GLY A 146 -3.75 5.19 8.28
CA GLY A 146 -3.22 6.54 8.19
C GLY A 146 -2.37 6.77 6.93
N ARG A 147 -2.42 8.00 6.42
CA ARG A 147 -1.74 8.42 5.17
C ARG A 147 -0.36 9.04 5.44
N GLY A 148 0.19 8.80 6.62
CA GLY A 148 1.10 9.75 7.26
C GLY A 148 2.59 9.54 7.05
N THR A 149 3.00 8.37 6.62
CA THR A 149 4.42 8.09 6.35
C THR A 149 4.52 7.19 5.14
N VAL A 150 5.71 7.13 4.55
CA VAL A 150 6.04 6.14 3.51
C VAL A 150 5.64 4.73 3.96
N ILE A 151 6.00 4.34 5.18
CA ILE A 151 5.69 3.01 5.71
C ILE A 151 4.18 2.83 5.91
N SER A 152 3.48 3.79 6.48
CA SER A 152 2.01 3.73 6.66
C SER A 152 1.30 3.61 5.31
N HIS A 153 1.79 4.31 4.29
CA HIS A 153 1.25 4.26 2.94
C HIS A 153 1.50 2.89 2.26
N LEU A 154 2.71 2.34 2.39
CA LEU A 154 3.03 0.98 1.95
C LEU A 154 2.16 -0.08 2.62
N VAL A 155 2.00 0.02 3.94
CA VAL A 155 1.11 -0.87 4.72
C VAL A 155 -0.31 -0.77 4.19
N ARG A 156 -0.82 0.44 3.97
CA ARG A 156 -2.15 0.68 3.42
C ARG A 156 -2.34 0.05 2.05
N ILE A 157 -1.41 0.24 1.12
CA ILE A 157 -1.47 -0.39 -0.21
C ILE A 157 -1.50 -1.92 -0.07
N ALA A 158 -0.62 -2.47 0.77
CA ALA A 158 -0.54 -3.91 0.99
C ALA A 158 -1.85 -4.49 1.54
N VAL A 159 -2.44 -3.86 2.56
CA VAL A 159 -3.68 -4.36 3.17
C VAL A 159 -4.92 -4.11 2.30
N THR A 160 -4.90 -3.07 1.47
CA THR A 160 -5.91 -2.85 0.42
C THR A 160 -5.86 -3.94 -0.62
N GLY A 161 -4.66 -4.34 -1.06
CA GLY A 161 -4.48 -5.50 -1.93
C GLY A 161 -5.04 -6.80 -1.33
N VAL A 162 -4.82 -7.03 -0.02
CA VAL A 162 -5.40 -8.18 0.69
C VAL A 162 -6.93 -8.12 0.70
N ALA A 163 -7.52 -6.95 0.97
CA ALA A 163 -8.97 -6.78 0.95
C ALA A 163 -9.58 -6.99 -0.44
N PHE A 164 -8.98 -6.41 -1.48
CA PHE A 164 -9.45 -6.61 -2.86
C PHE A 164 -9.35 -8.07 -3.28
N ASN A 165 -8.28 -8.77 -2.92
CA ASN A 165 -8.15 -10.21 -3.15
C ASN A 165 -9.24 -11.03 -2.44
N ALA A 166 -9.59 -10.67 -1.21
CA ALA A 166 -10.65 -11.36 -0.46
C ALA A 166 -12.03 -11.16 -1.11
N VAL A 167 -12.34 -9.91 -1.49
CA VAL A 167 -13.57 -9.54 -2.20
C VAL A 167 -13.64 -10.26 -3.56
N ALA A 168 -12.55 -10.23 -4.32
CA ALA A 168 -12.47 -10.91 -5.61
C ALA A 168 -12.69 -12.42 -5.43
N GLY A 169 -12.10 -13.04 -4.40
CA GLY A 169 -12.28 -14.47 -4.09
C GLY A 169 -13.73 -14.92 -3.93
N ARG A 170 -14.65 -13.98 -3.66
CA ARG A 170 -16.09 -14.20 -3.48
C ARG A 170 -16.94 -13.37 -4.48
N LEU A 171 -16.35 -13.00 -5.63
CA LEU A 171 -16.95 -12.09 -6.60
C LEU A 171 -18.33 -12.57 -7.08
N ALA A 172 -18.46 -13.87 -7.37
CA ALA A 172 -19.68 -14.44 -7.94
C ALA A 172 -20.89 -14.27 -7.00
N GLU A 173 -20.67 -14.46 -5.70
CA GLU A 173 -21.68 -14.25 -4.67
C GLU A 173 -21.96 -12.77 -4.43
N LEU A 174 -20.92 -11.93 -4.48
CA LEU A 174 -21.00 -10.49 -4.22
C LEU A 174 -21.65 -9.68 -5.32
N LYS A 175 -21.76 -10.19 -6.56
CA LYS A 175 -22.43 -9.46 -7.66
C LYS A 175 -23.83 -8.94 -7.28
N ARG A 176 -24.59 -9.72 -6.49
CA ARG A 176 -25.94 -9.32 -6.04
C ARG A 176 -25.92 -8.23 -4.96
N GLU A 177 -24.79 -8.05 -4.30
CA GLU A 177 -24.58 -7.06 -3.23
C GLU A 177 -23.57 -5.98 -3.63
N ALA A 178 -23.20 -5.86 -4.92
CA ALA A 178 -22.14 -4.98 -5.38
C ALA A 178 -22.31 -3.52 -4.90
N GLN A 179 -23.55 -3.02 -4.91
CA GLN A 179 -23.89 -1.66 -4.44
C GLN A 179 -23.50 -1.40 -2.97
N ARG A 180 -23.45 -2.43 -2.12
CA ARG A 180 -23.06 -2.30 -0.71
C ARG A 180 -21.58 -1.99 -0.53
N ILE A 181 -20.73 -2.42 -1.45
CA ILE A 181 -19.27 -2.30 -1.31
C ILE A 181 -18.64 -1.36 -2.35
N ASP A 182 -19.37 -0.99 -3.41
CA ASP A 182 -18.88 -0.12 -4.50
C ASP A 182 -18.19 1.14 -4.00
N GLY A 183 -18.88 1.93 -3.18
CA GLY A 183 -18.35 3.19 -2.67
C GLY A 183 -17.06 3.03 -1.86
N LEU A 184 -16.95 1.94 -1.10
CA LEU A 184 -15.75 1.64 -0.30
C LEU A 184 -14.59 1.17 -1.18
N VAL A 185 -14.84 0.29 -2.15
CA VAL A 185 -13.81 -0.16 -3.10
C VAL A 185 -13.27 1.03 -3.89
N ARG A 186 -14.16 1.88 -4.41
CA ARG A 186 -13.81 3.11 -5.15
C ARG A 186 -12.98 4.06 -4.29
N THR A 187 -13.45 4.36 -3.09
CA THR A 187 -12.76 5.26 -2.16
C THR A 187 -11.37 4.73 -1.81
N LEU A 188 -11.25 3.43 -1.52
CA LEU A 188 -9.95 2.82 -1.23
C LEU A 188 -9.00 2.90 -2.43
N ALA A 189 -9.48 2.55 -3.62
CA ALA A 189 -8.71 2.58 -4.85
C ALA A 189 -8.12 3.98 -5.12
N GLU A 190 -8.94 5.02 -5.11
CA GLU A 190 -8.48 6.39 -5.36
C GLU A 190 -7.55 6.89 -4.25
N SER A 191 -7.90 6.60 -3.00
CA SER A 191 -7.14 7.11 -1.87
C SER A 191 -5.70 6.60 -1.74
N CYS A 192 -5.36 5.48 -2.41
CA CYS A 192 -3.98 5.03 -2.53
C CYS A 192 -3.13 6.01 -3.36
N VAL A 193 -3.71 6.67 -4.36
CA VAL A 193 -3.00 7.68 -5.17
C VAL A 193 -3.08 9.05 -4.50
N ASP A 194 -4.25 9.44 -3.99
CA ASP A 194 -4.46 10.75 -3.36
C ASP A 194 -3.58 10.97 -2.11
N GLY A 195 -3.07 9.89 -1.51
CA GLY A 195 -2.18 9.94 -0.37
C GLY A 195 -0.71 10.24 -0.70
N LEU A 196 -0.28 10.13 -1.96
CA LEU A 196 1.13 10.27 -2.36
C LEU A 196 1.72 11.65 -2.04
N PRO A 197 1.04 12.78 -2.32
CA PRO A 197 1.59 14.11 -2.01
C PRO A 197 1.78 14.31 -0.50
N ALA A 198 0.79 13.88 0.30
CA ALA A 198 0.84 14.00 1.76
C ALA A 198 1.97 13.14 2.36
N MET A 199 2.14 11.92 1.84
CA MET A 199 3.23 11.03 2.22
C MET A 199 4.60 11.67 1.94
N GLN A 200 4.81 12.19 0.72
CA GLN A 200 6.10 12.82 0.37
C GLN A 200 6.37 14.10 1.15
N THR A 201 5.33 14.90 1.39
CA THR A 201 5.44 16.10 2.23
C THR A 201 5.93 15.75 3.64
N ARG A 202 5.33 14.72 4.26
CA ARG A 202 5.75 14.25 5.59
C ARG A 202 7.15 13.61 5.56
N GLN A 203 7.54 12.93 4.48
CA GLN A 203 8.91 12.44 4.30
C GLN A 203 9.92 13.60 4.20
N MET A 204 9.60 14.66 3.46
CA MET A 204 10.44 15.85 3.39
C MET A 204 10.61 16.52 4.76
N LEU A 205 9.54 16.66 5.54
CA LEU A 205 9.62 17.19 6.91
C LEU A 205 10.44 16.29 7.84
N PHE A 206 10.33 14.98 7.68
CA PHE A 206 11.21 14.02 8.35
C PHE A 206 12.69 14.28 7.98
N LEU A 207 13.02 14.44 6.70
CA LEU A 207 14.39 14.77 6.27
C LEU A 207 14.86 16.12 6.82
N LEU A 208 14.04 17.16 6.74
CA LEU A 208 14.35 18.51 7.24
C LEU A 208 14.66 18.51 8.73
N THR A 209 13.91 17.75 9.53
CA THR A 209 14.12 17.65 10.98
C THR A 209 15.29 16.75 11.34
N SER A 210 15.47 15.65 10.60
CA SER A 210 16.55 14.68 10.77
C SER A 210 17.93 15.22 10.40
N LEU A 211 18.04 15.96 9.30
CA LEU A 211 19.30 16.54 8.82
C LEU A 211 19.71 17.81 9.59
N ALA A 212 18.83 18.34 10.44
CA ALA A 212 19.11 19.49 11.31
C ALA A 212 19.73 19.09 12.66
N LYS A 213 19.67 17.80 13.04
CA LYS A 213 20.20 17.26 14.29
C LYS A 213 21.42 16.37 13.99
N PRO A 214 22.35 16.16 14.94
CA PRO A 214 23.31 15.06 14.83
C PRO A 214 22.54 13.74 14.70
N LEU A 215 22.87 12.91 13.73
CA LEU A 215 22.15 11.64 13.57
C LEU A 215 22.36 10.75 14.78
N PRO A 216 21.31 10.04 15.25
CA PRO A 216 21.46 9.09 16.31
C PRO A 216 22.42 7.95 15.88
N PRO A 217 23.24 7.41 16.80
CA PRO A 217 24.16 6.31 16.50
C PRO A 217 23.49 5.08 15.85
N SER A 218 22.19 4.89 16.04
CA SER A 218 21.41 3.79 15.47
C SER A 218 21.30 3.81 13.93
N LEU A 219 21.49 4.95 13.25
CA LEU A 219 21.62 4.96 11.78
C LEU A 219 22.93 4.35 11.27
N SER A 220 23.92 4.17 12.15
CA SER A 220 25.13 3.45 11.79
C SER A 220 24.96 1.94 11.64
N PHE A 221 23.74 1.41 11.86
CA PHE A 221 23.44 -0.02 11.79
C PHE A 221 22.80 -0.49 10.48
N THR A 222 22.10 0.35 9.72
CA THR A 222 21.50 -0.06 8.43
C THR A 222 22.52 -0.11 7.29
N VAL A 223 23.65 0.58 7.44
CA VAL A 223 24.83 0.40 6.58
C VAL A 223 25.79 -0.45 7.41
N THR A 224 25.81 -1.75 7.18
CA THR A 224 26.58 -2.74 7.97
C THR A 224 28.10 -2.57 7.91
N GLU A 225 28.61 -1.50 7.31
CA GLU A 225 30.03 -1.21 7.11
C GLU A 225 30.40 0.26 7.37
N ILE A 226 29.70 0.98 8.27
CA ILE A 226 30.15 2.34 8.65
C ILE A 226 31.39 2.25 9.54
N GLY A 227 32.56 2.47 8.95
CA GLY A 227 33.82 2.62 9.66
C GLY A 227 33.84 3.87 10.55
N TRP A 228 34.82 3.96 11.45
CA TRP A 228 35.02 5.17 12.27
C TRP A 228 35.25 6.43 11.42
N LEU A 229 35.85 6.27 10.23
CA LEU A 229 36.03 7.32 9.21
C LEU A 229 34.69 7.82 8.69
N ASP A 230 33.75 6.95 8.40
CA ASP A 230 32.42 7.35 7.93
C ASP A 230 31.69 8.16 8.99
N ARG A 231 31.82 7.82 10.28
CA ARG A 231 31.27 8.63 11.39
C ARG A 231 31.86 10.05 11.45
N LEU A 232 33.15 10.21 11.14
CA LEU A 232 33.82 11.51 11.09
C LEU A 232 33.46 12.31 9.83
N LEU A 233 33.29 11.63 8.69
CA LEU A 233 32.99 12.24 7.40
C LEU A 233 31.50 12.53 7.23
N PHE A 234 30.61 11.84 7.96
CA PHE A 234 29.17 11.98 7.84
C PHE A 234 28.65 13.42 7.99
N PRO A 235 29.13 14.26 8.94
CA PRO A 235 28.71 15.67 9.01
C PRO A 235 29.07 16.47 7.75
N PHE A 236 30.21 16.17 7.11
CA PHE A 236 30.58 16.78 5.82
C PHE A 236 29.67 16.29 4.70
N VAL A 237 29.35 14.99 4.72
CA VAL A 237 28.40 14.38 3.78
C VAL A 237 27.03 15.05 3.88
N VAL A 238 26.48 15.21 5.08
CA VAL A 238 25.22 15.93 5.33
C VAL A 238 25.30 17.37 4.85
N ARG A 239 26.38 18.09 5.17
CA ARG A 239 26.51 19.50 4.80
C ARG A 239 26.53 19.71 3.29
N ALA A 240 27.24 18.86 2.55
CA ALA A 240 27.37 18.93 1.10
C ALA A 240 26.12 18.39 0.38
N GLY A 241 25.56 17.27 0.84
CA GLY A 241 24.47 16.57 0.14
C GLY A 241 23.04 17.00 0.49
N ARG A 242 22.81 17.75 1.59
CA ARG A 242 21.45 18.10 2.04
C ARG A 242 20.64 18.93 1.06
N ALA A 243 21.28 19.86 0.34
CA ALA A 243 20.55 20.79 -0.53
C ALA A 243 20.05 20.08 -1.79
N PRO A 244 20.87 19.30 -2.53
CA PRO A 244 20.39 18.45 -3.61
C PRO A 244 19.26 17.50 -3.20
N LEU A 245 19.40 16.82 -2.05
CA LEU A 245 18.39 15.90 -1.53
C LEU A 245 17.03 16.59 -1.30
N LEU A 246 17.03 17.78 -0.68
CA LEU A 246 15.80 18.51 -0.39
C LEU A 246 15.13 19.09 -1.64
N ARG A 247 15.91 19.52 -2.65
CA ARG A 247 15.34 19.93 -3.95
C ARG A 247 14.65 18.76 -4.62
N HIS A 248 15.29 17.60 -4.63
CA HIS A 248 14.72 16.41 -5.22
C HIS A 248 13.40 15.99 -4.55
N ALA A 249 13.32 16.09 -3.22
CA ALA A 249 12.08 15.84 -2.49
C ALA A 249 10.97 16.83 -2.87
N ALA A 250 11.30 18.12 -3.07
CA ALA A 250 10.34 19.13 -3.52
C ALA A 250 9.87 18.88 -4.96
N ASP A 251 10.79 18.52 -5.85
CA ASP A 251 10.50 18.15 -7.24
C ASP A 251 9.52 16.96 -7.30
N LEU A 252 9.70 15.96 -6.42
CA LEU A 252 8.79 14.83 -6.30
C LEU A 252 7.41 15.22 -5.78
N ILE A 253 7.33 16.05 -4.72
CA ILE A 253 6.03 16.56 -4.23
C ILE A 253 5.27 17.26 -5.36
N SER A 254 5.98 18.09 -6.14
CA SER A 254 5.43 18.78 -7.31
C SER A 254 4.99 17.80 -8.41
N ALA A 255 5.76 16.74 -8.67
CA ALA A 255 5.41 15.71 -9.63
C ALA A 255 4.15 14.91 -9.22
N TYR A 256 3.88 14.77 -7.93
CA TYR A 256 2.64 14.14 -7.42
C TYR A 256 1.45 15.09 -7.33
N ALA A 257 1.59 16.37 -7.69
CA ALA A 257 0.51 17.33 -7.56
C ALA A 257 -0.76 16.83 -8.28
N PRO A 258 -1.96 16.94 -7.64
CA PRO A 258 -3.20 16.28 -8.06
C PRO A 258 -3.76 16.65 -9.45
N GLN A 259 -3.06 17.49 -10.22
CA GLN A 259 -3.42 17.89 -11.57
C GLN A 259 -2.63 17.14 -12.67
N ALA A 260 -1.66 16.29 -12.31
CA ALA A 260 -0.87 15.55 -13.29
C ALA A 260 -1.54 14.23 -13.71
N GLU A 261 -1.62 13.96 -15.02
CA GLU A 261 -1.99 12.64 -15.55
C GLU A 261 -1.10 11.53 -14.94
N SER A 262 -1.66 10.35 -14.68
CA SER A 262 -0.96 9.26 -13.98
C SER A 262 0.27 8.77 -14.74
N SER A 263 0.20 8.69 -16.06
CA SER A 263 1.32 8.34 -16.96
C SER A 263 2.44 9.39 -16.89
N ARG A 264 2.10 10.69 -16.82
CA ARG A 264 3.07 11.78 -16.64
C ARG A 264 3.70 11.77 -15.25
N THR A 265 2.91 11.49 -14.22
CA THR A 265 3.41 11.35 -12.84
C THR A 265 4.43 10.22 -12.77
N LEU A 266 4.09 9.03 -13.28
CA LEU A 266 4.99 7.88 -13.31
C LEU A 266 6.24 8.12 -14.17
N ALA A 267 6.10 8.78 -15.32
CA ALA A 267 7.25 9.15 -16.15
C ALA A 267 8.18 10.16 -15.44
N SER A 268 7.61 11.14 -14.73
CA SER A 268 8.36 12.14 -13.96
C SER A 268 9.09 11.49 -12.78
N VAL A 269 8.43 10.59 -12.05
CA VAL A 269 9.07 9.81 -10.96
C VAL A 269 10.23 8.97 -11.50
N ARG A 270 10.04 8.22 -12.59
CA ARG A 270 11.10 7.43 -13.22
C ARG A 270 12.28 8.30 -13.69
N HIS A 271 11.98 9.48 -14.24
CA HIS A 271 13.02 10.42 -14.64
C HIS A 271 13.81 10.91 -13.42
N LEU A 272 13.12 11.35 -12.37
CA LEU A 272 13.72 11.78 -11.11
C LEU A 272 14.58 10.68 -10.49
N GLU A 273 14.13 9.44 -10.53
CA GLU A 273 14.93 8.29 -10.07
C GLU A 273 16.13 7.99 -10.97
N SER A 274 16.00 8.11 -12.29
CA SER A 274 17.15 7.93 -13.18
C SER A 274 18.23 8.97 -12.88
N LEU A 275 17.84 10.20 -12.56
CA LEU A 275 18.75 11.24 -12.08
C LEU A 275 19.34 10.86 -10.72
N ALA A 276 18.52 10.30 -9.82
CA ALA A 276 19.00 9.83 -8.53
C ALA A 276 19.98 8.65 -8.65
N MET A 277 19.74 7.70 -9.56
CA MET A 277 20.61 6.57 -9.88
C MET A 277 21.92 7.02 -10.54
N ALA A 278 21.88 7.98 -11.45
CA ALA A 278 23.09 8.57 -12.02
C ALA A 278 23.95 9.24 -10.94
N LEU A 279 23.32 9.89 -9.97
CA LEU A 279 24.02 10.38 -8.76
C LEU A 279 24.51 9.22 -7.89
N ARG A 280 23.84 8.05 -7.89
CA ARG A 280 24.29 6.86 -7.14
C ARG A 280 25.60 6.24 -7.64
N GLU A 281 25.96 6.49 -8.89
CA GLU A 281 27.23 6.03 -9.45
C GLU A 281 28.39 7.00 -9.17
N SER A 282 28.08 8.17 -8.59
CA SER A 282 29.06 9.18 -8.21
C SER A 282 29.44 9.04 -6.73
N HIS A 283 30.72 9.22 -6.39
CA HIS A 283 31.20 9.25 -5.00
C HIS A 283 30.85 10.60 -4.29
N ASP A 284 29.73 11.22 -4.67
CA ASP A 284 29.27 12.52 -4.14
C ASP A 284 28.60 12.32 -2.76
N PRO A 285 28.88 13.16 -1.75
CA PRO A 285 28.07 13.28 -0.53
C PRO A 285 26.55 13.15 -0.68
N SER A 286 26.00 13.70 -1.76
CA SER A 286 24.57 13.65 -2.10
C SER A 286 24.10 12.22 -2.35
N HIS A 287 24.93 11.38 -2.97
CA HIS A 287 24.67 9.96 -3.18
C HIS A 287 24.46 9.23 -1.84
N HIS A 288 25.39 9.40 -0.91
CA HIS A 288 25.33 8.70 0.37
C HIS A 288 24.05 9.04 1.14
N LEU A 289 23.60 10.30 1.12
CA LEU A 289 22.34 10.68 1.75
C LEU A 289 21.13 10.11 1.01
N MET A 290 21.12 10.12 -0.32
CA MET A 290 20.00 9.55 -1.08
C MET A 290 19.86 8.04 -0.85
N VAL A 291 20.96 7.29 -0.73
CA VAL A 291 20.92 5.86 -0.37
C VAL A 291 20.52 5.66 1.09
N THR A 292 21.06 6.46 2.01
CA THR A 292 20.85 6.27 3.45
C THR A 292 19.41 6.54 3.87
N PHE A 293 18.80 7.57 3.29
CA PHE A 293 17.45 8.00 3.66
C PHE A 293 16.37 7.41 2.75
N ASP A 294 16.78 6.83 1.62
CA ASP A 294 15.98 6.30 0.51
C ASP A 294 14.54 6.84 0.44
N PRO A 295 14.36 8.17 0.31
CA PRO A 295 13.02 8.73 0.31
C PRO A 295 12.25 8.47 -1.01
N PHE A 296 12.82 7.69 -1.94
CA PHE A 296 12.53 7.73 -3.37
C PHE A 296 12.41 6.33 -3.99
N ASP A 297 11.47 5.53 -3.49
CA ASP A 297 11.17 4.21 -4.05
C ASP A 297 10.02 4.30 -5.08
N ASP A 298 10.30 4.15 -6.39
CA ASP A 298 9.27 4.13 -7.48
C ASP A 298 8.25 3.04 -7.25
N SER A 299 8.62 2.01 -6.51
CA SER A 299 7.70 0.94 -6.21
C SER A 299 6.47 1.49 -5.50
N ILE A 300 6.58 2.53 -4.67
CA ILE A 300 5.44 3.10 -3.93
C ILE A 300 4.39 3.70 -4.88
N PRO A 301 4.69 4.70 -5.72
CA PRO A 301 3.69 5.23 -6.64
C PRO A 301 3.22 4.18 -7.64
N ARG A 302 4.12 3.30 -8.14
CA ARG A 302 3.72 2.19 -9.01
C ARG A 302 2.69 1.30 -8.31
N MET A 303 2.96 0.86 -7.09
CA MET A 303 2.06 0.03 -6.29
C MET A 303 0.76 0.76 -5.95
N ALA A 304 0.79 2.06 -5.69
CA ALA A 304 -0.42 2.87 -5.47
C ALA A 304 -1.32 2.90 -6.71
N TYR A 305 -0.73 3.15 -7.88
CA TYR A 305 -1.45 3.16 -9.16
C TYR A 305 -1.95 1.76 -9.56
N GLU A 306 -1.16 0.71 -9.33
CA GLU A 306 -1.57 -0.68 -9.52
C GLU A 306 -2.72 -1.06 -8.58
N CYS A 307 -2.66 -0.63 -7.31
CA CYS A 307 -3.73 -0.84 -6.35
C CYS A 307 -5.02 -0.13 -6.78
N ARG A 308 -4.93 1.11 -7.27
CA ARG A 308 -6.08 1.82 -7.84
C ARG A 308 -6.66 1.08 -9.03
N LEU A 309 -5.80 0.65 -9.96
CA LEU A 309 -6.22 -0.11 -11.13
C LEU A 309 -6.93 -1.40 -10.71
N HIS A 310 -6.37 -2.15 -9.76
CA HIS A 310 -7.00 -3.34 -9.22
C HIS A 310 -8.39 -3.05 -8.64
N GLY A 311 -8.54 -1.99 -7.82
CA GLY A 311 -9.86 -1.60 -7.32
C GLY A 311 -10.87 -1.31 -8.43
N ARG A 312 -10.45 -0.65 -9.51
CA ARG A 312 -11.32 -0.38 -10.66
C ARG A 312 -11.65 -1.63 -11.47
N LEU A 313 -10.68 -2.52 -11.67
CA LEU A 313 -10.91 -3.83 -12.27
C LEU A 313 -11.95 -4.63 -11.47
N LEU A 314 -11.86 -4.58 -10.14
CA LEU A 314 -12.81 -5.23 -9.24
C LEU A 314 -14.21 -4.62 -9.36
N LEU A 315 -14.33 -3.30 -9.45
CA LEU A 315 -15.60 -2.62 -9.70
C LEU A 315 -16.21 -3.02 -11.05
N SER A 316 -15.43 -3.01 -12.12
CA SER A 316 -15.89 -3.46 -13.45
C SER A 316 -16.39 -4.90 -13.40
N ALA A 317 -15.68 -5.78 -12.70
CA ALA A 317 -16.06 -7.18 -12.56
C ALA A 317 -17.30 -7.39 -11.67
N LEU A 318 -17.54 -6.52 -10.67
CA LEU A 318 -18.72 -6.55 -9.80
C LEU A 318 -19.99 -6.11 -10.54
N HIS A 319 -19.88 -5.09 -11.40
CA HIS A 319 -21.03 -4.46 -12.07
C HIS A 319 -21.20 -4.87 -13.54
N ASP A 320 -20.32 -5.72 -14.07
CA ASP A 320 -20.25 -6.05 -15.50
C ASP A 320 -20.09 -4.80 -16.38
N GLU A 321 -19.37 -3.79 -15.87
CA GLU A 321 -19.02 -2.55 -16.57
C GLU A 321 -17.83 -2.74 -17.52
N PRO A 322 -17.63 -1.82 -18.49
CA PRO A 322 -16.42 -1.80 -19.29
C PRO A 322 -15.15 -1.82 -18.44
N TRP A 323 -14.13 -2.51 -18.94
CA TRP A 323 -12.84 -2.59 -18.29
C TRP A 323 -12.11 -1.24 -18.36
N PRO A 324 -11.43 -0.82 -17.29
CA PRO A 324 -10.71 0.45 -17.27
C PRO A 324 -9.49 0.41 -18.19
N GLU A 325 -8.95 1.59 -18.47
CA GLU A 325 -7.70 1.75 -19.20
C GLU A 325 -6.47 1.54 -18.30
N ASP A 326 -5.36 1.06 -18.88
CA ASP A 326 -4.06 1.06 -18.22
C ASP A 326 -3.44 2.45 -18.24
N TRP A 327 -3.69 3.24 -17.19
CA TRP A 327 -3.15 4.59 -17.06
C TRP A 327 -1.65 4.66 -16.75
N SER A 328 -1.01 3.51 -16.54
CA SER A 328 0.44 3.47 -16.42
C SER A 328 1.15 3.27 -17.77
N ASP A 329 0.40 2.99 -18.84
CA ASP A 329 0.88 3.07 -20.21
C ASP A 329 0.49 4.43 -20.83
N PRO A 330 1.42 5.16 -21.47
CA PRO A 330 1.13 6.44 -22.12
C PRO A 330 0.07 6.38 -23.23
N LEU A 331 -0.21 5.20 -23.79
CA LEU A 331 -1.25 4.99 -24.78
C LEU A 331 -2.64 4.74 -24.18
N HIS A 332 -2.72 4.60 -22.85
CA HIS A 332 -3.98 4.35 -22.13
C HIS A 332 -4.85 3.24 -22.76
N PRO A 333 -4.29 2.07 -23.10
CA PRO A 333 -5.06 1.03 -23.76
C PRO A 333 -6.16 0.51 -22.82
N THR A 334 -7.37 0.30 -23.36
CA THR A 334 -8.44 -0.38 -22.64
C THR A 334 -8.01 -1.80 -22.29
N LEU A 335 -8.16 -2.19 -21.03
CA LEU A 335 -7.84 -3.54 -20.59
C LEU A 335 -8.89 -4.53 -21.08
N ARG A 336 -8.45 -5.78 -21.30
CA ARG A 336 -9.32 -6.90 -21.65
C ARG A 336 -9.39 -7.88 -20.49
N ALA A 337 -10.58 -8.43 -20.26
CA ALA A 337 -10.78 -9.49 -19.29
C ALA A 337 -9.98 -10.74 -19.66
N LEU A 338 -9.21 -11.28 -18.72
CA LEU A 338 -8.70 -12.64 -18.81
C LEU A 338 -9.70 -13.56 -18.10
N VAL A 339 -10.32 -14.49 -18.83
CA VAL A 339 -11.33 -15.42 -18.29
C VAL A 339 -10.80 -16.85 -18.31
N ARG A 340 -10.85 -17.55 -17.18
CA ARG A 340 -10.46 -18.97 -17.04
C ARG A 340 -11.57 -19.73 -16.32
N GLY A 341 -12.03 -20.84 -16.91
CA GLY A 341 -13.10 -21.66 -16.33
C GLY A 341 -14.41 -20.88 -16.08
N GLY A 342 -14.73 -19.93 -16.97
CA GLY A 342 -15.92 -19.07 -16.83
C GLY A 342 -15.81 -17.96 -15.77
N ARG A 343 -14.61 -17.74 -15.20
CA ARG A 343 -14.36 -16.71 -14.18
C ARG A 343 -13.30 -15.73 -14.65
N THR A 344 -13.51 -14.46 -14.37
CA THR A 344 -12.54 -13.40 -14.60
C THR A 344 -11.37 -13.55 -13.63
N VAL A 345 -10.15 -13.77 -14.16
CA VAL A 345 -8.94 -14.00 -13.36
C VAL A 345 -7.91 -12.87 -13.41
N GLY A 346 -8.05 -11.94 -14.34
CA GLY A 346 -7.18 -10.78 -14.46
C GLY A 346 -7.57 -9.89 -15.62
N ALA A 347 -6.70 -8.94 -15.92
CA ALA A 347 -6.77 -8.10 -17.09
C ALA A 347 -5.45 -8.13 -17.86
N TYR A 348 -5.50 -7.85 -19.16
CA TYR A 348 -4.30 -7.63 -19.96
C TYR A 348 -4.52 -6.50 -20.97
N CYS A 349 -3.45 -5.81 -21.35
CA CYS A 349 -3.46 -4.91 -22.50
C CYS A 349 -2.88 -5.64 -23.72
N LEU A 350 -3.35 -5.28 -24.91
CA LEU A 350 -2.71 -5.68 -26.15
C LEU A 350 -1.49 -4.80 -26.42
N GLY A 351 -0.51 -5.33 -27.16
CA GLY A 351 0.61 -4.55 -27.67
C GLY A 351 0.16 -3.49 -28.67
N LYS A 352 1.10 -2.62 -29.09
CA LYS A 352 0.87 -1.56 -30.09
C LYS A 352 0.38 -2.08 -31.45
N ASP A 353 0.56 -3.36 -31.71
CA ASP A 353 0.12 -4.04 -32.93
C ASP A 353 -1.31 -4.60 -32.82
N GLU A 354 -2.01 -4.35 -31.70
CA GLU A 354 -3.37 -4.84 -31.41
C GLU A 354 -3.50 -6.38 -31.50
N MET A 355 -2.38 -7.09 -31.45
CA MET A 355 -2.33 -8.54 -31.54
C MET A 355 -2.30 -9.16 -30.14
N ASP A 356 -3.14 -10.18 -29.94
CA ASP A 356 -3.13 -10.96 -28.72
C ASP A 356 -1.99 -11.99 -28.78
N HIS A 357 -0.84 -11.61 -28.22
CA HIS A 357 0.34 -12.48 -28.16
C HIS A 357 0.22 -13.59 -27.12
N LEU A 358 -0.92 -13.77 -26.44
CA LEU A 358 -1.14 -14.81 -25.43
C LEU A 358 -0.02 -14.89 -24.36
N GLY A 359 0.63 -13.76 -24.07
CA GLY A 359 1.74 -13.65 -23.12
C GLY A 359 3.16 -13.87 -23.67
N ASN A 360 3.37 -14.04 -24.99
CA ASN A 360 4.69 -14.30 -25.58
C ASN A 360 5.61 -13.06 -25.80
N LYS A 361 5.08 -11.84 -25.69
CA LYS A 361 5.79 -10.52 -25.69
C LYS A 361 5.03 -9.58 -24.73
N PRO A 362 5.55 -8.41 -24.25
CA PRO A 362 5.18 -7.85 -22.95
C PRO A 362 3.81 -7.16 -22.97
N ASN A 363 2.75 -7.93 -23.20
CA ASN A 363 1.42 -7.58 -22.79
C ASN A 363 1.48 -7.43 -21.27
N ARG A 364 1.19 -6.23 -20.78
CA ARG A 364 1.16 -5.97 -19.35
C ARG A 364 -0.05 -6.71 -18.80
N TYR A 365 0.22 -7.59 -17.85
CA TYR A 365 -0.78 -8.39 -17.18
C TYR A 365 -1.06 -7.80 -15.80
N PHE A 366 -2.34 -7.59 -15.53
CA PHE A 366 -2.85 -7.06 -14.27
C PHE A 366 -3.63 -8.17 -13.60
N PRO A 367 -2.98 -8.99 -12.77
CA PRO A 367 -3.70 -10.00 -12.04
C PRO A 367 -4.72 -9.31 -11.15
N LEU A 368 -5.98 -9.68 -11.31
CA LEU A 368 -6.98 -9.43 -10.28
C LEU A 368 -6.67 -10.33 -9.07
N LEU A 369 -6.05 -11.50 -9.29
CA LEU A 369 -6.11 -12.62 -8.35
C LEU A 369 -4.78 -13.29 -8.00
N GLU A 370 -3.77 -13.21 -8.85
CA GLU A 370 -2.50 -13.92 -8.67
C GLU A 370 -1.34 -12.94 -8.42
N ARG A 371 -0.77 -12.95 -7.21
CA ARG A 371 0.61 -12.46 -7.04
C ARG A 371 1.54 -13.49 -7.69
N PHE A 372 2.16 -13.09 -8.80
CA PHE A 372 3.32 -13.75 -9.40
C PHE A 372 3.17 -15.24 -9.70
N THR A 373 2.58 -15.54 -10.87
CA THR A 373 3.16 -16.58 -11.72
C THR A 373 3.14 -16.01 -13.14
N PRO A 374 4.29 -15.85 -13.83
CA PRO A 374 4.25 -15.49 -15.24
C PRO A 374 3.38 -16.52 -15.95
N LEU A 375 2.37 -16.04 -16.68
CA LEU A 375 1.50 -16.88 -17.49
C LEU A 375 2.41 -17.74 -18.37
N LYS A 376 2.47 -19.05 -18.07
CA LYS A 376 2.98 -19.99 -19.07
C LYS A 376 1.94 -19.98 -20.19
N PRO A 377 2.34 -19.75 -21.45
CA PRO A 377 1.41 -19.84 -22.56
C PRO A 377 0.72 -21.20 -22.52
N PRO A 378 -0.57 -21.30 -22.93
CA PRO A 378 -1.23 -22.58 -23.05
C PRO A 378 -0.37 -23.52 -23.92
N PRO A 379 -0.29 -24.82 -23.58
CA PRO A 379 0.44 -25.77 -24.42
C PRO A 379 -0.15 -25.76 -25.84
N PRO A 380 0.71 -25.91 -26.87
CA PRO A 380 0.32 -25.82 -28.27
C PRO A 380 -0.75 -26.85 -28.67
#